data_AF-A0A2V5PLU7-F1
#
_entry.id   AF-A0A2V5PLU7-F1
#
_cell.length_a   1.000
_cell.length_b   1.000
_cell.length_c   1.000
_cell.angle_alpha   90.00
_cell.angle_beta   90.00
_cell.angle_gamma   90.00
#
_symmetry.space_group_name_H-M   'P 1'
#
loop_
_entity.id
_entity.type
_entity.pdbx_description
1 polymer ?
#
loop_
_entity_poly.entity_id
_entity_poly.type
_entity_poly.pdbx_seq_one_letter_code
_entity_poly.pdbx_strand_id
1 'polypeptide(L)'
;MRSDCPHCRSAFNPDKGPASGASATCQHCGHVFAIAKAVKALGRPPGHRLFAKLVLSASDEKLYLPITPEDERAYQRCSDELARSELALPSLKLADGYNTRQVLNYAYSSWREFFNDRQLLALGWLHQAILELQDDAVRAAMLTTFSGALEFNNMFASYKGEGTGAIRHMFAHHILKPERLPIEGNVWGSSKSSGSFSTLFRSRLLRAIEYRAAPFEVAVKRVNGNNEGRRIYGASGPFAGRLSTQWPPQKTTARGIYLSCGSSAATSLAARSVDLVVRDPPFFDNVHYSELADFFFAWQQLEPSPFTRNRPTTRHPEEVQDVSAEQFSAKLRSVFSECCRILKDHGLMVFTYHHSRTDGWTALADAVLGAGMSIVNCHPVKAEMSVAAPKSQAKEPIQLDVVLVCRKQSAGDRKRTDRKIAFKRAVENATAKARRLNGCGLALSVNDRRVILLSQFLVETCAGRSAQQLSDVLSNSLTDLDLAAMRLCESSAVRTVIPVEQTQRQLALLDREKTKAQSEDVKPNSRAVTYRWTGRRRTAASRKS
;
A
#
# COMPACT_ATOMS: atom_id res chain seq x y z
N MET A 1 -28.46 16.95 17.33
CA MET A 1 -29.90 16.65 17.59
C MET A 1 -30.04 16.26 19.06
N ARG A 2 -31.16 16.54 19.77
CA ARG A 2 -31.40 15.90 21.08
C ARG A 2 -32.08 14.55 20.82
N SER A 3 -31.64 13.51 21.51
CA SER A 3 -32.11 12.14 21.41
C SER A 3 -32.43 11.62 22.80
N ASP A 4 -33.51 10.83 22.92
CA ASP A 4 -33.91 10.24 24.19
C ASP A 4 -33.51 8.77 24.23
N CYS A 5 -32.93 8.34 25.35
CA CYS A 5 -32.63 6.93 25.56
C CYS A 5 -33.94 6.12 25.67
N PRO A 6 -34.19 5.10 24.83
CA PRO A 6 -35.44 4.34 24.88
C PRO A 6 -35.62 3.54 26.18
N HIS A 7 -34.54 3.30 26.94
CA HIS A 7 -34.57 2.54 28.18
C HIS A 7 -34.79 3.42 29.42
N CYS A 8 -34.02 4.50 29.59
CA CYS A 8 -34.08 5.36 30.79
C CYS A 8 -34.72 6.73 30.54
N ARG A 9 -35.13 7.03 29.30
CA ARG A 9 -35.72 8.31 28.86
C ARG A 9 -34.85 9.55 29.08
N SER A 10 -33.58 9.36 29.44
CA SER A 10 -32.64 10.48 29.56
C SER A 10 -32.39 11.11 28.20
N ALA A 11 -32.62 12.42 28.10
CA ALA A 11 -32.31 13.21 26.92
C ALA A 11 -30.81 13.50 26.85
N PHE A 12 -30.19 13.23 25.71
CA PHE A 12 -28.77 13.49 25.45
C PHE A 12 -28.57 14.04 24.04
N ASN A 13 -27.37 14.55 23.74
CA ASN A 13 -26.99 14.90 22.38
C ASN A 13 -25.79 14.03 21.98
N PRO A 14 -25.93 13.10 21.02
CA PRO A 14 -24.84 12.20 20.62
C PRO A 14 -23.62 12.96 20.05
N ASP A 15 -23.82 14.18 19.56
CA ASP A 15 -22.77 15.04 19.02
C ASP A 15 -22.00 15.80 20.12
N LYS A 16 -22.49 15.79 21.37
CA LYS A 16 -21.88 16.48 22.51
C LYS A 16 -21.38 15.46 23.53
N GLY A 17 -20.05 15.31 23.59
CA GLY A 17 -19.37 14.50 24.61
C GLY A 17 -18.35 15.32 25.40
N PRO A 18 -17.77 14.75 26.47
CA PRO A 18 -16.74 15.41 27.26
C PRO A 18 -15.43 15.61 26.50
N ALA A 19 -15.23 14.98 25.34
CA ALA A 19 -14.00 15.11 24.55
C ALA A 19 -14.28 15.72 23.17
N SER A 20 -13.47 16.72 22.80
CA SER A 20 -13.48 17.41 21.51
C SER A 20 -12.04 17.56 21.00
N GLY A 21 -11.77 17.00 19.82
CA GLY A 21 -10.41 16.94 19.28
C GLY A 21 -9.43 16.25 20.24
N ALA A 22 -8.34 16.94 20.59
CA ALA A 22 -7.30 16.44 21.48
C ALA A 22 -7.52 16.74 22.98
N SER A 23 -8.63 17.40 23.32
CA SER A 23 -8.93 17.87 24.68
C SER A 23 -10.19 17.23 25.24
N ALA A 24 -10.26 17.16 26.56
CA ALA A 24 -11.45 16.76 27.30
C ALA A 24 -11.79 17.76 28.41
N THR A 25 -13.07 17.91 28.68
CA THR A 25 -13.63 18.74 29.75
C THR A 25 -14.14 17.83 30.86
N CYS A 26 -13.61 18.01 32.06
CA CYS A 26 -14.10 17.31 33.26
C CYS A 26 -15.55 17.73 33.54
N GLN A 27 -16.48 16.77 33.58
CA GLN A 27 -17.90 17.07 33.84
C GLN A 27 -18.19 17.49 35.29
N HIS A 28 -17.25 17.25 36.22
CA HIS A 28 -17.40 17.62 37.63
C HIS A 28 -16.93 19.06 37.92
N CYS A 29 -15.72 19.44 37.47
CA CYS A 29 -15.12 20.74 37.80
C CYS A 29 -14.98 21.69 36.60
N GLY A 30 -15.37 21.28 35.39
CA GLY A 30 -15.26 22.09 34.17
C GLY A 30 -13.83 22.27 33.64
N HIS A 31 -12.80 21.75 34.33
CA HIS A 31 -11.42 21.86 33.88
C HIS A 31 -11.20 21.18 32.51
N VAL A 32 -10.57 21.89 31.59
CA VAL A 32 -10.22 21.41 30.25
C VAL A 32 -8.75 20.98 30.25
N PHE A 33 -8.49 19.75 29.83
CA PHE A 33 -7.15 19.18 29.79
C PHE A 33 -6.88 18.47 28.46
N ALA A 34 -5.61 18.42 28.07
CA ALA A 34 -5.18 17.65 26.91
C ALA A 34 -5.17 16.15 27.25
N ILE A 35 -5.86 15.34 26.45
CA ILE A 35 -6.06 13.91 26.71
C ILE A 35 -4.71 13.19 26.81
N ALA A 36 -3.82 13.40 25.84
CA ALA A 36 -2.51 12.76 25.82
C ALA A 36 -1.66 13.11 27.07
N LYS A 37 -1.71 14.36 27.55
CA LYS A 37 -0.99 14.75 28.77
C LYS A 37 -1.52 14.04 30.01
N ALA A 38 -2.85 13.96 30.15
CA ALA A 38 -3.47 13.26 31.27
C ALA A 38 -3.17 11.75 31.26
N VAL A 39 -3.21 11.11 30.09
CA VAL A 39 -2.85 9.69 29.93
C VAL A 39 -1.37 9.48 30.23
N LYS A 40 -0.48 10.33 29.71
CA LYS A 40 0.95 10.24 29.98
C LYS A 40 1.27 10.39 31.48
N ALA A 41 0.57 11.29 32.18
CA ALA A 41 0.70 11.45 33.63
C ALA A 41 0.20 10.23 34.42
N LEU A 42 -0.77 9.48 33.89
CA LEU A 42 -1.25 8.22 34.47
C LEU A 42 -0.20 7.09 34.38
N GLY A 43 0.75 7.20 33.44
CA GLY A 43 1.85 6.23 33.27
C GLY A 43 1.44 4.87 32.69
N ARG A 44 0.21 4.74 32.19
CA ARG A 44 -0.30 3.52 31.54
C ARG A 44 -1.31 3.84 30.44
N PRO A 45 -1.51 2.93 29.46
CA PRO A 45 -2.53 3.11 28.43
C PRO A 45 -3.93 3.33 29.01
N PRO A 46 -4.83 4.00 28.27
CA PRO A 46 -6.23 4.17 28.69
C PRO A 46 -6.92 2.83 28.92
N GLY A 47 -7.68 2.72 30.00
CA GLY A 47 -8.57 1.58 30.22
C GLY A 47 -9.77 1.61 29.27
N HIS A 48 -10.22 0.44 28.85
CA HIS A 48 -11.40 0.28 28.00
C HIS A 48 -12.48 -0.54 28.72
N ARG A 49 -13.74 -0.24 28.41
CA ARG A 49 -14.93 -0.91 28.93
C ARG A 49 -15.78 -1.37 27.76
N LEU A 50 -16.18 -2.64 27.75
CA LEU A 50 -17.20 -3.12 26.81
C LEU A 50 -18.53 -2.45 27.16
N PHE A 51 -19.25 -1.91 26.18
CA PHE A 51 -20.54 -1.24 26.45
C PHE A 51 -21.63 -1.54 25.41
N ALA A 52 -21.26 -2.08 24.25
CA ALA A 52 -22.19 -2.50 23.21
C ALA A 52 -21.58 -3.65 22.40
N LYS A 53 -22.45 -4.42 21.76
CA LYS A 53 -22.06 -5.48 20.82
C LYS A 53 -22.94 -5.48 19.58
N LEU A 54 -22.32 -5.81 18.45
CA LEU A 54 -23.01 -6.11 17.21
C LEU A 54 -22.96 -7.62 17.00
N VAL A 55 -24.12 -8.25 16.94
CA VAL A 55 -24.25 -9.70 16.75
C VAL A 55 -24.97 -10.01 15.44
N LEU A 56 -24.70 -11.18 14.88
CA LEU A 56 -25.46 -11.73 13.77
C LEU A 56 -26.47 -12.74 14.32
N SER A 57 -27.74 -12.58 13.96
CA SER A 57 -28.76 -13.57 14.24
C SER A 57 -28.54 -14.84 13.39
N ALA A 58 -29.27 -15.90 13.69
CA ALA A 58 -29.29 -17.11 12.87
C ALA A 58 -29.76 -16.86 11.41
N SER A 59 -30.49 -15.76 11.16
CA SER A 59 -30.92 -15.31 9.83
C SER A 59 -29.94 -14.32 9.17
N ASP A 60 -28.71 -14.21 9.70
CA ASP A 60 -27.68 -13.24 9.29
C ASP A 60 -28.10 -11.76 9.46
N GLU A 61 -29.10 -11.46 10.28
CA GLU A 61 -29.48 -10.08 10.60
C GLU A 61 -28.52 -9.49 11.62
N LYS A 62 -28.14 -8.22 11.44
CA LYS A 62 -27.28 -7.52 12.40
C LYS A 62 -28.13 -6.92 13.50
N LEU A 63 -27.83 -7.26 14.74
CA LEU A 63 -28.49 -6.72 15.92
C LEU A 63 -27.48 -5.93 16.75
N TYR A 64 -27.91 -4.77 17.22
CA TYR A 64 -27.15 -3.89 18.11
C TYR A 64 -27.68 -4.06 19.52
N LEU A 65 -26.88 -4.66 20.40
CA LEU A 65 -27.31 -5.01 21.74
C LEU A 65 -26.40 -4.35 22.78
N PRO A 66 -26.95 -4.00 23.96
CA PRO A 66 -26.12 -3.69 25.12
C PRO A 66 -25.33 -4.94 25.53
N ILE A 67 -24.28 -4.73 26.30
CA ILE A 67 -23.60 -5.83 26.97
C ILE A 67 -24.48 -6.43 28.07
N THR A 68 -24.26 -7.71 28.36
CA THR A 68 -24.88 -8.43 29.47
C THR A 68 -23.81 -8.85 30.48
N PRO A 69 -24.19 -9.16 31.73
CA PRO A 69 -23.26 -9.74 32.71
C PRO A 69 -22.60 -11.03 32.23
N GLU A 70 -23.21 -11.76 31.30
CA GLU A 70 -22.59 -12.95 30.71
C GLU A 70 -21.45 -12.58 29.75
N ASP A 71 -21.55 -11.47 29.01
CA ASP A 71 -20.44 -11.00 28.17
C ASP A 71 -19.23 -10.60 29.01
N GLU A 72 -19.47 -9.96 30.16
CA GLU A 72 -18.41 -9.58 31.11
C GLU A 72 -17.75 -10.83 31.71
N ARG A 73 -18.55 -11.82 32.14
CA ARG A 73 -18.03 -13.12 32.60
C ARG A 73 -17.25 -13.85 31.51
N ALA A 74 -17.74 -13.83 30.28
CA ALA A 74 -17.03 -14.44 29.15
C ALA A 74 -15.69 -13.76 28.88
N TYR A 75 -15.63 -12.44 28.94
CA TYR A 75 -14.37 -11.71 28.83
C TYR A 75 -13.41 -12.05 29.98
N GLN A 76 -13.91 -12.09 31.23
CA GLN A 76 -13.09 -12.46 32.37
C GLN A 76 -12.52 -13.88 32.25
N ARG A 77 -13.31 -14.85 31.77
CA ARG A 77 -12.82 -16.21 31.47
C ARG A 77 -11.66 -16.18 30.46
N CYS A 78 -11.74 -15.34 29.44
CA CYS A 78 -10.63 -15.17 28.49
C CYS A 78 -9.38 -14.56 29.15
N SER A 79 -9.54 -13.58 30.03
CA SER A 79 -8.42 -13.02 30.80
C SER A 79 -7.77 -14.06 31.71
N ASP A 80 -8.57 -14.85 32.42
CA ASP A 80 -8.08 -15.92 33.31
C ASP A 80 -7.35 -17.02 32.53
N GLU A 81 -7.89 -17.41 31.37
CA GLU A 81 -7.28 -18.40 30.47
C GLU A 81 -5.96 -17.89 29.89
N LEU A 82 -5.93 -16.64 29.42
CA LEU A 82 -4.70 -16.01 28.91
C LEU A 82 -3.59 -15.99 29.97
N ALA A 83 -3.95 -15.67 31.22
CA ALA A 83 -3.00 -15.62 32.34
C ALA A 83 -2.40 -16.99 32.68
N ARG A 84 -3.11 -18.08 32.41
CA ARG A 84 -2.65 -19.47 32.62
C ARG A 84 -1.98 -20.08 31.39
N SER A 85 -2.16 -19.46 30.22
CA SER A 85 -1.66 -19.98 28.95
C SER A 85 -0.14 -19.83 28.82
N GLU A 86 0.49 -20.77 28.12
CA GLU A 86 1.90 -20.68 27.70
C GLU A 86 2.03 -20.15 26.26
N LEU A 87 1.04 -19.39 25.80
CA LEU A 87 1.02 -18.86 24.43
C LEU A 87 2.20 -17.91 24.18
N ALA A 88 2.90 -18.14 23.07
CA ALA A 88 3.86 -17.18 22.55
C ALA A 88 3.11 -15.93 22.05
N LEU A 89 3.33 -14.80 22.73
CA LEU A 89 2.67 -13.52 22.45
C LEU A 89 3.73 -12.45 22.14
N PRO A 90 3.37 -11.39 21.40
CA PRO A 90 4.28 -10.30 21.09
C PRO A 90 4.80 -9.67 22.38
N SER A 91 6.13 -9.60 22.54
CA SER A 91 6.78 -9.06 23.74
C SER A 91 7.70 -7.87 23.43
N LEU A 92 7.89 -7.54 22.15
CA LEU A 92 8.74 -6.43 21.72
C LEU A 92 8.25 -5.10 22.31
N LYS A 93 9.22 -4.28 22.74
CA LYS A 93 9.00 -2.93 23.24
C LYS A 93 8.89 -1.95 22.06
N LEU A 94 8.16 -0.86 22.28
CA LEU A 94 8.10 0.24 21.33
C LEU A 94 9.42 1.02 21.35
N ALA A 95 10.03 1.20 20.18
CA ALA A 95 11.12 2.14 19.98
C ALA A 95 10.58 3.55 19.71
N ASP A 96 11.31 4.59 20.12
CA ASP A 96 11.00 5.98 19.75
C ASP A 96 11.11 6.17 18.23
N GLY A 97 10.25 6.99 17.65
CA GLY A 97 10.09 7.13 16.21
C GLY A 97 9.03 8.16 15.84
N TYR A 98 8.90 8.49 14.57
CA TYR A 98 7.90 9.46 14.11
C TYR A 98 6.47 9.04 14.43
N ASN A 99 6.07 7.84 14.01
CA ASN A 99 4.74 7.29 14.24
C ASN A 99 4.59 6.73 15.65
N THR A 100 5.62 6.07 16.19
CA THR A 100 5.54 5.48 17.54
C THR A 100 5.47 6.53 18.65
N ARG A 101 5.99 7.75 18.47
CA ARG A 101 5.79 8.85 19.43
C ARG A 101 4.31 9.14 19.72
N GLN A 102 3.41 8.87 18.76
CA GLN A 102 1.98 9.07 18.95
C GLN A 102 1.43 8.17 20.08
N VAL A 103 1.81 6.89 20.09
CA VAL A 103 1.37 5.93 21.11
C VAL A 103 2.18 6.01 22.39
N LEU A 104 3.48 6.34 22.31
CA LEU A 104 4.31 6.62 23.49
C LEU A 104 3.74 7.80 24.30
N ASN A 105 3.19 8.81 23.64
CA ASN A 105 2.49 9.92 24.29
C ASN A 105 1.17 9.51 24.96
N TYR A 106 0.63 8.35 24.63
CA TYR A 106 -0.51 7.71 25.31
C TYR A 106 -0.06 6.60 26.28
N ALA A 107 1.21 6.63 26.69
CA ALA A 107 1.81 5.72 27.66
C ALA A 107 1.79 4.23 27.27
N TYR A 108 1.67 3.93 25.97
CA TYR A 108 1.99 2.59 25.46
C TYR A 108 3.50 2.39 25.47
N SER A 109 3.95 1.18 25.81
CA SER A 109 5.34 0.76 25.92
C SER A 109 5.67 -0.51 25.13
N SER A 110 4.65 -1.29 24.72
CA SER A 110 4.83 -2.57 24.02
C SER A 110 3.77 -2.82 22.96
N TRP A 111 4.12 -3.55 21.91
CA TRP A 111 3.18 -4.02 20.90
C TRP A 111 2.10 -4.96 21.46
N ARG A 112 2.35 -5.61 22.61
CA ARG A 112 1.33 -6.43 23.30
C ARG A 112 0.11 -5.62 23.72
N GLU A 113 0.33 -4.38 24.15
CA GLU A 113 -0.71 -3.50 24.72
C GLU A 113 -1.69 -2.99 23.65
N PHE A 114 -1.42 -3.24 22.38
CA PHE A 114 -2.32 -2.90 21.26
C PHE A 114 -3.51 -3.85 21.17
N PHE A 115 -3.53 -4.90 21.98
CA PHE A 115 -4.54 -5.95 21.98
C PHE A 115 -5.14 -6.06 23.38
N ASN A 116 -6.42 -6.38 23.46
CA ASN A 116 -7.05 -6.78 24.72
C ASN A 116 -6.83 -8.28 24.98
N ASP A 117 -7.15 -8.75 26.19
CA ASP A 117 -6.86 -10.14 26.58
C ASP A 117 -7.57 -11.17 25.70
N ARG A 118 -8.83 -10.91 25.33
CA ARG A 118 -9.61 -11.80 24.47
C ARG A 118 -9.03 -11.87 23.05
N GLN A 119 -8.54 -10.75 22.53
CA GLN A 119 -7.81 -10.70 21.25
C GLN A 119 -6.49 -11.45 21.31
N LEU A 120 -5.69 -11.23 22.37
CA LEU A 120 -4.41 -11.93 22.57
C LEU A 120 -4.60 -13.44 22.65
N LEU A 121 -5.62 -13.90 23.39
CA LEU A 121 -5.94 -15.32 23.53
C LEU A 121 -6.34 -15.93 22.17
N ALA A 122 -7.30 -15.31 21.48
CA ALA A 122 -7.81 -15.82 20.21
C ALA A 122 -6.75 -15.80 19.09
N LEU A 123 -5.96 -14.72 19.00
CA LEU A 123 -4.86 -14.60 18.04
C LEU A 123 -3.71 -15.55 18.40
N GLY A 124 -3.42 -15.72 19.69
CA GLY A 124 -2.40 -16.66 20.17
C GLY A 124 -2.74 -18.10 19.81
N TRP A 125 -3.97 -18.56 20.07
CA TRP A 125 -4.44 -19.89 19.64
C TRP A 125 -4.37 -20.08 18.12
N LEU A 126 -4.83 -19.08 17.36
CA LEU A 126 -4.75 -19.13 15.90
C LEU A 126 -3.30 -19.21 15.42
N HIS A 127 -2.42 -18.39 15.99
CA HIS A 127 -1.00 -18.39 15.66
C HIS A 127 -0.35 -19.74 15.97
N GLN A 128 -0.58 -20.30 17.16
CA GLN A 128 -0.07 -21.61 17.55
C GLN A 128 -0.58 -22.71 16.60
N ALA A 129 -1.88 -22.74 16.29
CA ALA A 129 -2.45 -23.72 15.37
C ALA A 129 -1.84 -23.62 13.96
N ILE A 130 -1.48 -22.41 13.51
CA ILE A 130 -0.75 -22.21 12.26
C ILE A 130 0.68 -22.76 12.38
N LEU A 131 1.36 -22.56 13.51
CA LEU A 131 2.73 -23.07 13.72
C LEU A 131 2.80 -24.61 13.75
N GLU A 132 1.73 -25.27 14.17
CA GLU A 132 1.62 -26.74 14.19
C GLU A 132 1.43 -27.38 12.80
N LEU A 133 1.16 -26.56 11.76
CA LEU A 133 1.06 -27.04 10.39
C LEU A 133 2.39 -27.59 9.89
N GLN A 134 2.37 -28.82 9.39
CA GLN A 134 3.58 -29.55 8.97
C GLN A 134 4.19 -29.03 7.66
N ASP A 135 3.35 -28.55 6.73
CA ASP A 135 3.82 -28.03 5.44
C ASP A 135 4.26 -26.57 5.58
N ASP A 136 5.56 -26.31 5.37
CA ASP A 136 6.18 -24.99 5.49
C ASP A 136 5.55 -23.94 4.57
N ALA A 137 5.16 -24.32 3.35
CA ALA A 137 4.58 -23.37 2.39
C ALA A 137 3.14 -23.01 2.77
N VAL A 138 2.36 -23.98 3.24
CA VAL A 138 1.02 -23.74 3.78
C VAL A 138 1.12 -22.89 5.04
N ARG A 139 2.04 -23.21 5.96
CA ARG A 139 2.29 -22.43 7.18
C ARG A 139 2.64 -20.98 6.86
N ALA A 140 3.59 -20.73 5.97
CA ALA A 140 3.97 -19.38 5.54
C ALA A 140 2.80 -18.60 4.89
N ALA A 141 1.98 -19.27 4.07
CA ALA A 141 0.78 -18.68 3.48
C ALA A 141 -0.27 -18.30 4.53
N MET A 142 -0.46 -19.16 5.54
CA MET A 142 -1.36 -18.90 6.66
C MET A 142 -0.84 -17.77 7.56
N LEU A 143 0.46 -17.70 7.85
CA LEU A 143 1.08 -16.60 8.61
C LEU A 143 1.00 -15.26 7.87
N THR A 144 1.09 -15.28 6.54
CA THR A 144 0.84 -14.08 5.71
C THR A 144 -0.62 -13.61 5.87
N THR A 145 -1.57 -14.55 5.91
CA THR A 145 -2.99 -14.24 6.14
C THR A 145 -3.23 -13.75 7.58
N PHE A 146 -2.56 -14.36 8.56
CA PHE A 146 -2.59 -13.95 9.96
C PHE A 146 -2.13 -12.51 10.13
N SER A 147 -1.02 -12.12 9.49
CA SER A 147 -0.52 -10.74 9.49
C SER A 147 -1.60 -9.76 9.01
N GLY A 148 -2.33 -10.10 7.94
CA GLY A 148 -3.46 -9.30 7.47
C GLY A 148 -4.63 -9.21 8.47
N ALA A 149 -4.87 -10.26 9.26
CA ALA A 149 -5.93 -10.26 10.28
C ALA A 149 -5.58 -9.35 11.47
N LEU A 150 -4.30 -9.22 11.82
CA LEU A 150 -3.84 -8.35 12.91
C LEU A 150 -4.27 -6.88 12.69
N GLU A 151 -4.28 -6.39 11.44
CA GLU A 151 -4.69 -5.01 11.12
C GLU A 151 -6.11 -4.65 11.56
N PHE A 152 -6.99 -5.66 11.63
CA PHE A 152 -8.41 -5.51 11.93
C PHE A 152 -8.80 -5.97 13.33
N ASN A 153 -7.92 -6.71 14.01
CA ASN A 153 -8.18 -7.32 15.31
C ASN A 153 -7.19 -6.78 16.35
N ASN A 154 -7.33 -5.50 16.67
CA ASN A 154 -6.55 -4.79 17.67
C ASN A 154 -7.38 -3.63 18.26
N MET A 155 -6.91 -3.00 19.33
CA MET A 155 -7.58 -1.90 20.02
C MET A 155 -7.41 -0.52 19.35
N PHE A 156 -6.82 -0.48 18.15
CA PHE A 156 -6.73 0.71 17.31
C PHE A 156 -7.66 0.61 16.09
N ALA A 157 -8.42 -0.48 15.96
CA ALA A 157 -9.47 -0.60 14.99
C ALA A 157 -10.69 0.22 15.44
N SER A 158 -11.36 0.91 14.51
CA SER A 158 -12.54 1.73 14.80
C SER A 158 -13.76 1.32 13.97
N TYR A 159 -14.96 1.64 14.48
CA TYR A 159 -16.19 1.41 13.74
C TYR A 159 -16.35 2.47 12.62
N LYS A 160 -16.57 2.04 11.38
CA LYS A 160 -16.79 2.94 10.22
C LYS A 160 -18.20 2.86 9.62
N GLY A 161 -19.10 2.14 10.27
CA GLY A 161 -20.42 1.84 9.72
C GLY A 161 -20.43 0.60 8.83
N GLU A 162 -21.62 0.20 8.40
CA GLU A 162 -21.82 -1.15 7.85
C GLU A 162 -21.46 -1.35 6.38
N GLY A 163 -21.27 -0.28 5.61
CA GLY A 163 -21.24 -0.29 4.14
C GLY A 163 -20.40 -1.42 3.52
N THR A 164 -19.09 -1.19 3.35
CA THR A 164 -18.16 -2.22 2.85
C THR A 164 -17.58 -3.09 3.95
N GLY A 165 -18.11 -2.98 5.18
CA GLY A 165 -17.60 -3.65 6.36
C GLY A 165 -17.55 -2.75 7.60
N ALA A 166 -17.86 -3.33 8.77
CA ALA A 166 -17.98 -2.61 10.04
C ALA A 166 -16.66 -2.02 10.56
N ILE A 167 -15.53 -2.68 10.26
CA ILE A 167 -14.24 -2.39 10.87
C ILE A 167 -13.39 -1.52 9.93
N ARG A 168 -12.88 -0.41 10.47
CA ARG A 168 -11.75 0.35 9.94
C ARG A 168 -10.48 -0.22 10.56
N HIS A 169 -9.58 -0.72 9.73
CA HIS A 169 -8.29 -1.23 10.18
C HIS A 169 -7.39 -0.09 10.70
N MET A 170 -6.46 -0.43 11.57
CA MET A 170 -5.57 0.53 12.27
C MET A 170 -4.82 1.45 11.31
N PHE A 171 -4.33 0.92 10.18
CA PHE A 171 -3.50 1.67 9.23
C PHE A 171 -4.27 2.46 8.15
N ALA A 172 -5.59 2.65 8.28
CA ALA A 172 -6.39 3.39 7.29
C ALA A 172 -5.94 4.85 7.07
N HIS A 173 -5.14 5.38 8.00
CA HIS A 173 -4.56 6.73 7.97
C HIS A 173 -3.01 6.73 7.98
N HIS A 174 -2.35 5.57 7.89
CA HIS A 174 -0.88 5.41 8.00
C HIS A 174 -0.25 6.02 9.27
N ILE A 175 -0.98 5.98 10.40
CA ILE A 175 -0.55 6.50 11.71
C ILE A 175 -0.91 5.52 12.82
N LEU A 176 -0.31 5.67 14.00
CA LEU A 176 -0.63 4.88 15.20
C LEU A 176 -1.48 5.72 16.16
N LYS A 177 -2.76 5.81 15.85
CA LYS A 177 -3.72 6.64 16.60
C LYS A 177 -4.58 5.78 17.52
N PRO A 178 -4.44 5.90 18.86
CA PRO A 178 -5.36 5.24 19.79
C PRO A 178 -6.80 5.65 19.53
N GLU A 179 -7.69 4.68 19.42
CA GLU A 179 -9.10 4.95 19.15
C GLU A 179 -9.89 5.18 20.43
N ARG A 180 -10.77 6.18 20.41
CA ARG A 180 -11.59 6.55 21.57
C ARG A 180 -12.69 5.51 21.85
N LEU A 181 -13.19 4.90 20.78
CA LEU A 181 -14.20 3.85 20.79
C LEU A 181 -13.68 2.71 19.90
N PRO A 182 -12.71 1.92 20.41
CA PRO A 182 -12.17 0.82 19.65
C PRO A 182 -13.25 -0.25 19.44
N ILE A 183 -13.18 -0.94 18.31
CA ILE A 183 -14.05 -2.06 18.01
C ILE A 183 -13.26 -3.36 18.00
N GLU A 184 -13.78 -4.36 18.67
CA GLU A 184 -13.23 -5.71 18.62
C GLU A 184 -13.91 -6.51 17.51
N GLY A 185 -13.12 -7.00 16.56
CA GLY A 185 -13.57 -7.94 15.54
C GLY A 185 -13.61 -9.38 16.03
N ASN A 186 -14.40 -10.23 15.37
CA ASN A 186 -14.30 -11.68 15.55
C ASN A 186 -13.09 -12.18 14.75
N VAL A 187 -12.07 -12.70 15.44
CA VAL A 187 -10.80 -13.17 14.84
C VAL A 187 -11.02 -14.28 13.80
N TRP A 188 -11.86 -15.28 14.11
CA TRP A 188 -12.08 -16.44 13.24
C TRP A 188 -12.96 -16.10 12.03
N GLY A 189 -14.01 -15.32 12.26
CA GLY A 189 -14.90 -14.78 11.24
C GLY A 189 -16.32 -15.32 11.28
N SER A 190 -17.15 -14.73 10.42
CA SER A 190 -18.56 -15.06 10.22
C SER A 190 -18.93 -14.83 8.75
N SER A 191 -20.19 -15.10 8.38
CA SER A 191 -20.74 -14.79 7.06
C SER A 191 -20.61 -13.31 6.67
N LYS A 192 -20.53 -12.40 7.66
CA LYS A 192 -20.52 -10.94 7.49
C LYS A 192 -19.47 -10.27 8.37
N SER A 193 -18.23 -10.74 8.30
CA SER A 193 -17.10 -10.19 9.06
C SER A 193 -16.06 -9.50 8.17
N SER A 194 -15.59 -8.34 8.60
CA SER A 194 -14.49 -7.60 7.97
C SER A 194 -13.18 -7.92 8.67
N GLY A 195 -12.17 -8.36 7.91
CA GLY A 195 -10.82 -8.52 8.44
C GLY A 195 -10.59 -9.70 9.38
N SER A 196 -11.57 -10.60 9.52
CA SER A 196 -11.36 -11.89 10.18
C SER A 196 -10.51 -12.83 9.34
N PHE A 197 -9.85 -13.77 9.99
CA PHE A 197 -8.95 -14.72 9.36
C PHE A 197 -9.63 -15.50 8.24
N SER A 198 -10.81 -16.10 8.48
CA SER A 198 -11.50 -16.90 7.46
C SER A 198 -12.03 -16.05 6.29
N THR A 199 -12.38 -14.78 6.51
CA THR A 199 -12.72 -13.86 5.42
C THR A 199 -11.48 -13.54 4.59
N LEU A 200 -10.35 -13.20 5.22
CA LEU A 200 -9.11 -12.87 4.51
C LEU A 200 -8.52 -14.08 3.78
N PHE A 201 -8.61 -15.28 4.36
CA PHE A 201 -8.26 -16.53 3.71
C PHE A 201 -8.99 -16.68 2.38
N ARG A 202 -10.32 -16.55 2.37
CA ARG A 202 -11.14 -16.69 1.15
C ARG A 202 -10.97 -15.53 0.16
N SER A 203 -10.95 -14.30 0.68
CA SER A 203 -10.98 -13.09 -0.14
C SER A 203 -9.61 -12.60 -0.62
N ARG A 204 -8.51 -13.05 0.01
CA ARG A 204 -7.14 -12.68 -0.36
C ARG A 204 -6.30 -13.90 -0.72
N LEU A 205 -6.09 -14.84 0.22
CA LEU A 205 -5.16 -15.95 -0.01
C LEU A 205 -5.61 -16.87 -1.15
N LEU A 206 -6.86 -17.36 -1.14
CA LEU A 206 -7.36 -18.22 -2.21
C LEU A 206 -7.29 -17.53 -3.58
N ARG A 207 -7.66 -16.25 -3.64
CA ARG A 207 -7.56 -15.45 -4.88
C ARG A 207 -6.12 -15.27 -5.35
N ALA A 208 -5.16 -15.14 -4.42
CA ALA A 208 -3.74 -15.08 -4.76
C ALA A 208 -3.24 -16.44 -5.29
N ILE A 209 -3.69 -17.56 -4.73
CA ILE A 209 -3.39 -18.91 -5.21
C ILE A 209 -4.00 -19.14 -6.62
N GLU A 210 -5.25 -18.72 -6.84
CA GLU A 210 -5.89 -18.74 -8.15
C GLU A 210 -5.12 -17.92 -9.17
N TYR A 211 -4.74 -16.68 -8.83
CA TYR A 211 -3.94 -15.82 -9.69
C TYR A 211 -2.56 -16.43 -9.97
N ARG A 212 -1.95 -17.06 -8.96
CA ARG A 212 -0.67 -17.77 -9.11
C ARG A 212 -0.77 -18.88 -10.17
N ALA A 213 -1.86 -19.64 -10.14
CA ALA A 213 -2.10 -20.77 -11.04
C ALA A 213 -2.53 -20.34 -12.45
N ALA A 214 -3.32 -19.27 -12.56
CA ALA A 214 -3.80 -18.72 -13.82
C ALA A 214 -3.73 -17.18 -13.80
N PRO A 215 -2.53 -16.61 -14.03
CA PRO A 215 -2.37 -15.17 -14.06
C PRO A 215 -3.23 -14.56 -15.17
N PHE A 216 -3.76 -13.37 -14.90
CA PHE A 216 -4.54 -12.62 -15.87
C PHE A 216 -4.12 -11.16 -15.91
N GLU A 217 -4.26 -10.57 -17.09
CA GLU A 217 -4.19 -9.14 -17.30
C GLU A 217 -5.60 -8.53 -17.30
N VAL A 218 -5.69 -7.23 -17.10
CA VAL A 218 -6.97 -6.51 -17.14
C VAL A 218 -7.04 -5.68 -18.42
N ALA A 219 -8.04 -5.97 -19.25
CA ALA A 219 -8.41 -5.09 -20.36
C ALA A 219 -9.70 -4.34 -20.04
N VAL A 220 -9.80 -3.12 -20.56
CA VAL A 220 -11.03 -2.33 -20.46
C VAL A 220 -11.89 -2.61 -21.67
N LYS A 221 -13.15 -2.98 -21.43
CA LYS A 221 -14.19 -3.09 -22.45
C LYS A 221 -15.22 -1.99 -22.21
N ARG A 222 -15.59 -1.24 -23.25
CA ARG A 222 -16.75 -0.34 -23.19
C ARG A 222 -18.02 -1.14 -23.41
N VAL A 223 -18.95 -1.09 -22.46
CA VAL A 223 -20.27 -1.72 -22.53
C VAL A 223 -21.29 -0.65 -22.12
N ASN A 224 -22.23 -0.32 -23.01
CA ASN A 224 -23.29 0.67 -22.78
C ASN A 224 -22.77 2.03 -22.24
N GLY A 225 -21.65 2.51 -22.77
CA GLY A 225 -21.02 3.77 -22.31
C GLY A 225 -20.20 3.65 -21.02
N ASN A 226 -20.26 2.53 -20.30
CA ASN A 226 -19.47 2.27 -19.11
C ASN A 226 -18.21 1.44 -19.41
N ASN A 227 -17.15 1.70 -18.66
CA ASN A 227 -15.92 0.91 -18.73
C ASN A 227 -16.02 -0.28 -17.76
N GLU A 228 -15.97 -1.49 -18.29
CA GLU A 228 -15.91 -2.73 -17.50
C GLU A 228 -14.54 -3.40 -17.66
N GLY A 229 -13.98 -3.90 -16.55
CA GLY A 229 -12.73 -4.67 -16.57
C GLY A 229 -12.98 -6.12 -16.98
N ARG A 230 -12.29 -6.60 -18.01
CA ARG A 230 -12.28 -8.00 -18.43
C ARG A 230 -10.92 -8.62 -18.13
N ARG A 231 -10.92 -9.78 -17.48
CA ARG A 231 -9.71 -10.59 -17.28
C ARG A 231 -9.30 -11.25 -18.58
N ILE A 232 -8.03 -11.13 -18.96
CA ILE A 232 -7.40 -11.80 -20.10
C ILE A 232 -6.38 -12.79 -19.57
N TYR A 233 -6.65 -14.08 -19.78
CA TYR A 233 -5.75 -15.16 -19.38
C TYR A 233 -4.80 -15.53 -20.52
N GLY A 234 -3.70 -16.21 -20.20
CA GLY A 234 -2.74 -16.73 -21.18
C GLY A 234 -1.68 -15.74 -21.67
N ALA A 235 -1.78 -14.46 -21.28
CA ALA A 235 -0.73 -13.46 -21.54
C ALA A 235 0.54 -13.74 -20.71
N SER A 236 0.36 -14.25 -19.50
CA SER A 236 1.44 -14.61 -18.56
C SER A 236 1.28 -16.08 -18.15
N GLY A 237 2.39 -16.81 -18.10
CA GLY A 237 2.38 -18.20 -17.65
C GLY A 237 2.30 -18.31 -16.11
N PRO A 238 1.86 -19.45 -15.56
CA PRO A 238 1.74 -19.63 -14.11
C PRO A 238 3.05 -19.40 -13.35
N PHE A 239 2.95 -18.91 -12.10
CA PHE A 239 4.10 -18.74 -11.21
C PHE A 239 4.41 -20.06 -10.47
N ALA A 240 4.79 -21.08 -11.23
CA ALA A 240 5.11 -22.43 -10.75
C ALA A 240 6.62 -22.65 -10.50
N GLY A 241 7.41 -21.59 -10.52
CA GLY A 241 8.86 -21.65 -10.31
C GLY A 241 9.26 -22.21 -8.96
N ARG A 242 10.37 -22.94 -8.90
CA ARG A 242 10.98 -23.38 -7.64
C ARG A 242 11.64 -22.18 -6.97
N LEU A 243 11.31 -21.98 -5.70
CA LEU A 243 11.92 -20.96 -4.84
C LEU A 243 13.33 -21.39 -4.41
N SER A 244 14.29 -20.49 -4.51
CA SER A 244 15.64 -20.59 -3.92
C SER A 244 15.92 -19.35 -3.09
N THR A 245 16.47 -19.52 -1.90
CA THR A 245 16.98 -18.44 -1.05
C THR A 245 18.50 -18.28 -1.13
N GLN A 246 19.17 -19.14 -1.91
CA GLN A 246 20.60 -19.09 -2.14
C GLN A 246 20.88 -18.61 -3.57
N TRP A 247 21.93 -17.79 -3.71
CA TRP A 247 22.43 -17.32 -4.99
C TRP A 247 23.94 -17.59 -5.12
N PRO A 248 24.40 -18.14 -6.25
CA PRO A 248 23.60 -18.67 -7.36
C PRO A 248 22.79 -19.91 -6.92
N PRO A 249 21.62 -20.19 -7.53
CA PRO A 249 20.84 -21.37 -7.19
C PRO A 249 21.59 -22.64 -7.62
N GLN A 250 21.53 -23.70 -6.81
CA GLN A 250 22.20 -24.99 -7.10
C GLN A 250 21.71 -25.64 -8.41
N LYS A 251 20.44 -25.42 -8.78
CA LYS A 251 19.85 -25.88 -10.04
C LYS A 251 19.12 -24.71 -10.70
N THR A 252 19.46 -24.43 -11.94
CA THR A 252 18.72 -23.49 -12.78
C THR A 252 17.55 -24.20 -13.43
N THR A 253 16.36 -23.61 -13.33
CA THR A 253 15.15 -24.11 -13.98
C THR A 253 14.53 -23.01 -14.82
N ALA A 254 13.81 -23.38 -15.89
CA ALA A 254 12.93 -22.44 -16.55
C ALA A 254 11.96 -21.84 -15.53
N ARG A 255 11.93 -20.50 -15.41
CA ARG A 255 11.15 -19.74 -14.42
C ARG A 255 11.54 -19.99 -12.95
N GLY A 256 12.83 -20.22 -12.65
CA GLY A 256 13.30 -20.24 -11.26
C GLY A 256 13.01 -18.92 -10.54
N ILE A 257 12.73 -18.99 -9.23
CA ILE A 257 12.45 -17.82 -8.38
C ILE A 257 13.57 -17.71 -7.35
N TYR A 258 14.27 -16.59 -7.32
CA TYR A 258 15.21 -16.25 -6.25
C TYR A 258 14.55 -15.26 -5.28
N LEU A 259 14.60 -15.57 -3.99
CA LEU A 259 14.08 -14.71 -2.92
C LEU A 259 15.20 -14.36 -1.95
N SER A 260 15.42 -13.08 -1.75
CA SER A 260 16.39 -12.53 -0.80
C SER A 260 15.76 -11.46 0.08
N CYS A 261 16.14 -11.42 1.35
CA CYS A 261 15.82 -10.33 2.26
C CYS A 261 17.13 -9.67 2.69
N GLY A 262 17.26 -8.36 2.46
CA GLY A 262 18.48 -7.62 2.75
C GLY A 262 18.49 -6.24 2.10
N SER A 263 19.62 -5.55 2.21
CA SER A 263 19.81 -4.23 1.63
C SER A 263 19.79 -4.30 0.10
N SER A 264 18.91 -3.52 -0.53
CA SER A 264 18.90 -3.42 -2.01
C SER A 264 20.07 -2.60 -2.56
N ALA A 265 20.88 -1.99 -1.69
CA ALA A 265 22.14 -1.34 -2.07
C ALA A 265 23.29 -2.33 -2.26
N ALA A 266 23.15 -3.58 -1.79
CA ALA A 266 24.15 -4.63 -1.93
C ALA A 266 23.47 -5.98 -2.13
N THR A 267 23.34 -6.41 -3.39
CA THR A 267 22.78 -7.71 -3.74
C THR A 267 23.87 -8.72 -4.05
N SER A 268 23.55 -10.00 -3.91
CA SER A 268 24.41 -11.11 -4.32
C SER A 268 24.45 -11.32 -5.85
N LEU A 269 23.70 -10.55 -6.63
CA LEU A 269 23.55 -10.76 -8.07
C LEU A 269 24.82 -10.34 -8.82
N ALA A 270 25.16 -11.08 -9.87
CA ALA A 270 26.31 -10.77 -10.72
C ALA A 270 26.08 -9.47 -11.50
N ALA A 271 27.16 -8.75 -11.83
CA ALA A 271 27.06 -7.57 -12.69
C ALA A 271 26.53 -7.96 -14.07
N ARG A 272 25.74 -7.08 -14.71
CA ARG A 272 25.17 -7.30 -16.05
C ARG A 272 24.41 -8.63 -16.21
N SER A 273 23.72 -9.08 -15.17
CA SER A 273 22.96 -10.34 -15.18
C SER A 273 21.45 -10.17 -15.33
N VAL A 274 20.92 -8.96 -15.11
CA VAL A 274 19.48 -8.69 -15.06
C VAL A 274 19.00 -7.90 -16.29
N ASP A 275 17.92 -8.34 -16.93
CA ASP A 275 17.32 -7.66 -18.09
C ASP A 275 16.40 -6.49 -17.70
N LEU A 276 15.65 -6.64 -16.61
CA LEU A 276 14.65 -5.69 -16.14
C LEU A 276 14.67 -5.62 -14.61
N VAL A 277 14.77 -4.40 -14.09
CA VAL A 277 14.60 -4.08 -12.67
C VAL A 277 13.31 -3.29 -12.52
N VAL A 278 12.35 -3.79 -11.73
CA VAL A 278 11.11 -3.07 -11.39
C VAL A 278 11.11 -2.77 -9.89
N ARG A 279 10.86 -1.52 -9.51
CA ARG A 279 10.96 -1.04 -8.12
C ARG A 279 9.84 -0.06 -7.79
N ASP A 280 9.56 0.06 -6.49
CA ASP A 280 8.67 1.06 -5.91
C ASP A 280 9.37 1.66 -4.68
N PRO A 281 10.28 2.64 -4.87
CA PRO A 281 11.05 3.22 -3.77
C PRO A 281 10.14 4.07 -2.85
N PRO A 282 10.47 4.21 -1.55
CA PRO A 282 9.70 5.07 -0.67
C PRO A 282 9.73 6.53 -1.15
N PHE A 283 8.62 7.24 -0.94
CA PHE A 283 8.47 8.65 -1.29
C PHE A 283 8.98 9.54 -0.14
N PHE A 284 10.25 9.93 -0.19
CA PHE A 284 10.87 10.90 0.73
C PHE A 284 10.61 10.61 2.22
N ASP A 285 9.85 11.45 2.93
CA ASP A 285 9.46 11.30 4.34
C ASP A 285 7.97 10.96 4.54
N ASN A 286 7.25 10.54 3.48
CA ASN A 286 5.79 10.45 3.51
C ASN A 286 5.23 9.40 4.49
N VAL A 287 5.80 8.18 4.55
CA VAL A 287 5.29 7.08 5.41
C VAL A 287 6.43 6.27 5.98
N HIS A 288 6.61 6.31 7.32
CA HIS A 288 7.61 5.54 8.06
C HIS A 288 7.26 4.04 8.17
N TYR A 289 7.44 3.31 7.06
CA TYR A 289 6.97 1.92 6.92
C TYR A 289 7.56 0.96 7.95
N SER A 290 8.84 1.07 8.26
CA SER A 290 9.52 0.20 9.25
C SER A 290 8.92 0.36 10.65
N GLU A 291 8.65 1.59 11.08
CA GLU A 291 8.00 1.84 12.37
C GLU A 291 6.60 1.22 12.46
N LEU A 292 5.84 1.26 11.36
CA LEU A 292 4.51 0.65 11.29
C LEU A 292 4.58 -0.88 11.16
N ALA A 293 5.57 -1.38 10.43
CA ALA A 293 5.78 -2.81 10.19
C ALA A 293 6.17 -3.57 11.47
N ASP A 294 6.80 -2.88 12.44
CA ASP A 294 7.13 -3.43 13.76
C ASP A 294 5.91 -4.03 14.48
N PHE A 295 4.70 -3.51 14.22
CA PHE A 295 3.44 -4.08 14.72
C PHE A 295 3.23 -5.54 14.27
N PHE A 296 3.47 -5.84 12.99
CA PHE A 296 3.37 -7.20 12.47
C PHE A 296 4.58 -8.02 12.88
N PHE A 297 5.76 -7.41 12.84
CA PHE A 297 7.01 -8.06 13.16
C PHE A 297 7.04 -8.59 14.59
N ALA A 298 6.41 -7.90 15.54
CA ALA A 298 6.27 -8.36 16.93
C ALA A 298 5.62 -9.75 17.04
N TRP A 299 4.76 -10.13 16.09
CA TRP A 299 4.20 -11.47 15.95
C TRP A 299 5.07 -12.36 15.06
N GLN A 300 5.53 -11.88 13.89
CA GLN A 300 6.31 -12.69 12.94
C GLN A 300 7.64 -13.20 13.51
N GLN A 301 8.26 -12.45 14.44
CA GLN A 301 9.49 -12.88 15.11
C GLN A 301 9.30 -14.04 16.09
N LEU A 302 8.04 -14.41 16.40
CA LEU A 302 7.72 -15.59 17.20
C LEU A 302 7.80 -16.88 16.36
N GLU A 303 7.86 -16.77 15.03
CA GLU A 303 8.06 -17.89 14.11
C GLU A 303 9.56 -18.19 13.91
N PRO A 304 9.96 -19.47 13.82
CA PRO A 304 11.24 -19.88 13.27
C PRO A 304 11.38 -19.55 11.76
N SER A 305 11.66 -18.30 11.40
CA SER A 305 11.89 -17.90 10.00
C SER A 305 13.34 -17.49 9.73
N PRO A 306 13.93 -17.80 8.56
CA PRO A 306 15.27 -17.33 8.20
C PRO A 306 15.35 -15.81 8.04
N PHE A 307 14.21 -15.12 7.89
CA PHE A 307 14.15 -13.69 7.61
C PHE A 307 13.93 -12.81 8.83
N THR A 308 13.49 -13.40 9.96
CA THR A 308 13.09 -12.66 11.18
C THR A 308 14.04 -12.84 12.35
N ARG A 309 15.10 -13.66 12.21
CA ARG A 309 15.99 -14.04 13.32
C ARG A 309 16.76 -12.85 13.91
N ASN A 310 16.70 -12.75 15.25
CA ASN A 310 17.57 -11.96 16.12
C ASN A 310 17.57 -10.44 15.88
N ARG A 311 16.42 -9.84 15.58
CA ARG A 311 16.28 -8.38 15.51
C ARG A 311 15.13 -7.89 16.39
N PRO A 312 15.29 -6.77 17.11
CA PRO A 312 14.20 -6.20 17.93
C PRO A 312 13.24 -5.31 17.12
N THR A 313 13.51 -5.11 15.82
CA THR A 313 12.76 -4.20 14.95
C THR A 313 13.03 -4.52 13.48
N THR A 314 12.11 -4.14 12.61
CA THR A 314 12.28 -4.09 11.15
C THR A 314 13.12 -2.90 10.71
N ARG A 315 13.36 -1.93 11.61
CA ARG A 315 14.10 -0.71 11.32
C ARG A 315 15.57 -0.98 10.96
N HIS A 316 16.09 -0.24 9.99
CA HIS A 316 17.50 -0.33 9.57
C HIS A 316 18.10 1.05 9.24
N PRO A 317 19.37 1.34 9.61
CA PRO A 317 20.02 2.61 9.27
C PRO A 317 20.10 2.92 7.77
N GLU A 318 20.13 1.88 6.95
CA GLU A 318 20.16 2.00 5.48
C GLU A 318 18.76 2.15 4.84
N GLU A 319 17.72 2.37 5.64
CA GLU A 319 16.40 2.72 5.09
C GLU A 319 16.48 3.99 4.25
N VAL A 320 16.05 3.87 3.00
CA VAL A 320 16.09 4.97 2.01
C VAL A 320 15.29 6.17 2.50
N GLN A 321 14.19 5.95 3.21
CA GLN A 321 13.35 7.02 3.73
C GLN A 321 14.12 7.90 4.71
N ASP A 322 14.07 9.21 4.49
CA ASP A 322 14.79 10.17 5.32
C ASP A 322 14.12 11.55 5.26
N VAL A 323 14.24 12.33 6.33
CA VAL A 323 13.76 13.71 6.40
C VAL A 323 14.73 14.68 5.71
N SER A 324 16.02 14.32 5.62
CA SER A 324 17.02 15.07 4.87
C SER A 324 17.00 14.64 3.40
N ALA A 325 16.87 15.62 2.51
CA ALA A 325 16.86 15.35 1.07
C ALA A 325 18.19 14.80 0.58
N GLU A 326 19.29 15.23 1.20
CA GLU A 326 20.64 14.81 0.91
C GLU A 326 20.84 13.34 1.31
N GLN A 327 20.41 12.95 2.52
CA GLN A 327 20.49 11.56 2.98
C GLN A 327 19.56 10.66 2.17
N PHE A 328 18.32 11.09 1.91
CA PHE A 328 17.40 10.37 1.05
C PHE A 328 18.01 10.13 -0.33
N SER A 329 18.56 11.17 -0.98
CA SER A 329 19.22 11.05 -2.27
C SER A 329 20.41 10.08 -2.23
N ALA A 330 21.28 10.20 -1.23
CA ALA A 330 22.46 9.36 -1.09
C ALA A 330 22.10 7.87 -0.93
N LYS A 331 21.12 7.56 -0.08
CA LYS A 331 20.65 6.18 0.14
C LYS A 331 19.96 5.62 -1.11
N LEU A 332 19.10 6.41 -1.75
CA LEU A 332 18.43 6.02 -3.00
C LEU A 332 19.44 5.80 -4.14
N ARG A 333 20.45 6.68 -4.24
CA ARG A 333 21.57 6.56 -5.18
C ARG A 333 22.33 5.26 -4.98
N SER A 334 22.57 4.85 -3.73
CA SER A 334 23.26 3.59 -3.43
C SER A 334 22.49 2.39 -3.99
N VAL A 335 21.17 2.34 -3.75
CA VAL A 335 20.28 1.32 -4.33
C VAL A 335 20.28 1.37 -5.86
N PHE A 336 20.16 2.55 -6.47
CA PHE A 336 20.17 2.68 -7.92
C PHE A 336 21.51 2.37 -8.57
N SER A 337 22.62 2.59 -7.86
CA SER A 337 23.97 2.22 -8.33
C SER A 337 24.11 0.70 -8.39
N GLU A 338 23.56 0.01 -7.38
CA GLU A 338 23.49 -1.45 -7.39
C GLU A 338 22.59 -1.98 -8.52
N CYS A 339 21.42 -1.36 -8.73
CA CYS A 339 20.57 -1.65 -9.89
C CYS A 339 21.35 -1.46 -11.21
N CYS A 340 22.10 -0.37 -11.36
CA CYS A 340 22.90 -0.09 -12.55
C CYS A 340 24.00 -1.16 -12.76
N ARG A 341 24.64 -1.62 -11.68
CA ARG A 341 25.67 -2.68 -11.72
C ARG A 341 25.09 -4.01 -12.23
N ILE A 342 23.96 -4.46 -11.66
CA ILE A 342 23.36 -5.76 -11.99
C ILE A 342 22.65 -5.77 -13.35
N LEU A 343 22.18 -4.62 -13.83
CA LEU A 343 21.46 -4.50 -15.08
C LEU A 343 22.40 -4.75 -16.28
N LYS A 344 21.91 -5.43 -17.32
CA LYS A 344 22.58 -5.52 -18.62
C LYS A 344 22.60 -4.15 -19.30
N ASP A 345 23.47 -3.96 -20.29
CA ASP A 345 23.67 -2.64 -20.91
C ASP A 345 22.41 -2.16 -21.67
N HIS A 346 21.65 -3.08 -22.27
CA HIS A 346 20.36 -2.79 -22.90
C HIS A 346 19.16 -2.94 -21.95
N GLY A 347 19.39 -3.25 -20.67
CA GLY A 347 18.33 -3.48 -19.70
C GLY A 347 17.58 -2.21 -19.33
N LEU A 348 16.46 -2.38 -18.63
CA LEU A 348 15.62 -1.29 -18.15
C LEU A 348 15.52 -1.32 -16.63
N MET A 349 15.61 -0.14 -16.01
CA MET A 349 15.14 0.05 -14.64
C MET A 349 13.85 0.86 -14.70
N VAL A 350 12.78 0.33 -14.11
CA VAL A 350 11.46 0.94 -14.09
C VAL A 350 11.05 1.13 -12.65
N PHE A 351 10.60 2.32 -12.30
CA PHE A 351 10.06 2.57 -10.96
C PHE A 351 8.93 3.57 -10.96
N THR A 352 8.08 3.47 -9.95
CA THR A 352 6.98 4.40 -9.67
C THR A 352 7.45 5.54 -8.78
N TYR A 353 7.01 6.77 -9.08
CA TYR A 353 7.30 7.93 -8.25
C TYR A 353 6.30 9.07 -8.45
N HIS A 354 5.89 9.67 -7.33
CA HIS A 354 5.27 10.99 -7.31
C HIS A 354 5.65 11.73 -6.03
N HIS A 355 5.75 13.06 -6.12
CA HIS A 355 5.89 13.91 -4.95
C HIS A 355 5.32 15.30 -5.23
N SER A 356 4.67 15.88 -4.22
CA SER A 356 4.19 17.27 -4.24
C SER A 356 5.29 18.32 -4.13
N ARG A 357 6.43 18.01 -3.49
CA ARG A 357 7.52 18.95 -3.20
C ARG A 357 8.64 18.82 -4.23
N THR A 358 9.28 19.93 -4.52
CA THR A 358 10.33 20.01 -5.55
C THR A 358 11.64 19.35 -5.12
N ASP A 359 12.03 19.50 -3.86
CA ASP A 359 13.21 18.84 -3.29
C ASP A 359 13.17 17.33 -3.49
N GLY A 360 12.00 16.69 -3.38
CA GLY A 360 11.81 15.29 -3.71
C GLY A 360 12.12 14.95 -5.18
N TRP A 361 11.90 15.87 -6.13
CA TRP A 361 12.27 15.68 -7.54
C TRP A 361 13.74 15.94 -7.80
N THR A 362 14.33 16.93 -7.13
CA THR A 362 15.77 17.19 -7.21
C THR A 362 16.58 16.03 -6.62
N ALA A 363 16.18 15.51 -5.47
CA ALA A 363 16.81 14.35 -4.85
C ALA A 363 16.66 13.09 -5.73
N LEU A 364 15.50 12.88 -6.35
CA LEU A 364 15.33 11.79 -7.30
C LEU A 364 16.27 11.92 -8.50
N ALA A 365 16.34 13.13 -9.08
CA ALA A 365 17.21 13.42 -10.22
C ALA A 365 18.68 13.18 -9.88
N ASP A 366 19.13 13.63 -8.71
CA ASP A 366 20.48 13.39 -8.21
C ASP A 366 20.76 11.89 -8.03
N ALA A 367 19.84 11.15 -7.41
CA ALA A 367 19.99 9.72 -7.21
C ALA A 367 20.09 8.92 -8.52
N VAL A 368 19.23 9.22 -9.50
CA VAL A 368 19.23 8.52 -10.80
C VAL A 368 20.50 8.82 -11.59
N LEU A 369 20.86 10.10 -11.76
CA LEU A 369 22.03 10.47 -12.56
C LEU A 369 23.33 10.09 -11.84
N GLY A 370 23.38 10.25 -10.52
CA GLY A 370 24.52 9.87 -9.69
C GLY A 370 24.80 8.37 -9.70
N ALA A 371 23.79 7.54 -9.97
CA ALA A 371 23.92 6.10 -10.17
C ALA A 371 24.39 5.70 -11.60
N GLY A 372 24.63 6.67 -12.49
CA GLY A 372 24.96 6.40 -13.89
C GLY A 372 23.77 6.02 -14.76
N MET A 373 22.55 6.38 -14.34
CA MET A 373 21.31 6.12 -15.06
C MET A 373 20.74 7.41 -15.68
N SER A 374 19.86 7.26 -16.65
CA SER A 374 19.14 8.36 -17.30
C SER A 374 17.67 8.01 -17.46
N ILE A 375 16.79 8.97 -17.19
CA ILE A 375 15.36 8.82 -17.44
C ILE A 375 15.10 8.98 -18.94
N VAL A 376 14.53 7.95 -19.56
CA VAL A 376 14.25 7.90 -20.99
C VAL A 376 12.76 8.00 -21.32
N ASN A 377 11.88 7.70 -20.38
CA ASN A 377 10.45 7.90 -20.54
C ASN A 377 9.75 8.04 -19.19
N CYS A 378 8.53 8.58 -19.20
CA CYS A 378 7.66 8.66 -18.04
C CYS A 378 6.20 8.37 -18.45
N HIS A 379 5.47 7.59 -17.65
CA HIS A 379 4.06 7.28 -17.93
C HIS A 379 3.21 7.62 -16.69
N PRO A 380 2.46 8.74 -16.72
CA PRO A 380 1.52 9.03 -15.65
C PRO A 380 0.36 8.04 -15.71
N VAL A 381 0.08 7.40 -14.58
CA VAL A 381 -0.98 6.41 -14.42
C VAL A 381 -1.84 6.78 -13.21
N LYS A 382 -3.14 6.52 -13.30
CA LYS A 382 -4.02 6.64 -12.13
C LYS A 382 -3.74 5.45 -11.21
N ALA A 383 -2.98 5.66 -10.15
CA ALA A 383 -2.60 4.61 -9.20
C ALA A 383 -3.35 4.72 -7.87
N GLU A 384 -4.00 5.86 -7.60
CA GLU A 384 -4.44 6.20 -6.25
C GLU A 384 -5.96 6.34 -6.16
N MET A 385 -6.55 5.78 -5.10
CA MET A 385 -7.99 5.88 -4.87
C MET A 385 -8.33 7.29 -4.39
N SER A 386 -9.18 8.00 -5.13
CA SER A 386 -9.65 9.36 -4.78
C SER A 386 -10.31 9.46 -3.39
N VAL A 387 -10.71 8.33 -2.81
CA VAL A 387 -11.36 8.21 -1.50
C VAL A 387 -10.41 7.86 -0.35
N ALA A 388 -9.10 7.74 -0.60
CA ALA A 388 -8.14 7.51 0.47
C ALA A 388 -8.18 8.66 1.49
N ALA A 389 -8.25 8.34 2.78
CA ALA A 389 -8.47 9.32 3.84
C ALA A 389 -7.49 10.52 3.81
N PRO A 390 -6.17 10.33 3.66
CA PRO A 390 -5.22 11.45 3.55
C PRO A 390 -5.50 12.40 2.37
N LYS A 391 -6.08 11.89 1.27
CA LYS A 391 -6.36 12.67 0.05
C LYS A 391 -7.72 13.34 0.07
N SER A 392 -8.73 12.72 0.69
CA SER A 392 -10.03 13.36 0.93
C SER A 392 -9.93 14.64 1.78
N GLN A 393 -8.83 14.79 2.52
CA GLN A 393 -8.52 15.94 3.37
C GLN A 393 -7.57 16.94 2.69
N ALA A 394 -6.99 16.59 1.54
CA ALA A 394 -6.05 17.46 0.83
C ALA A 394 -6.79 18.39 -0.14
N LYS A 395 -6.40 19.67 -0.13
CA LYS A 395 -6.97 20.68 -1.05
C LYS A 395 -6.60 20.41 -2.52
N GLU A 396 -5.40 19.89 -2.77
CA GLU A 396 -4.86 19.54 -4.09
C GLU A 396 -4.26 18.13 -4.07
N PRO A 397 -5.07 17.06 -4.13
CA PRO A 397 -4.58 15.69 -4.03
C PRO A 397 -3.81 15.27 -5.29
N ILE A 398 -2.78 14.45 -5.11
CA ILE A 398 -2.13 13.74 -6.22
C ILE A 398 -2.88 12.42 -6.45
N GLN A 399 -3.49 12.25 -7.61
CA GLN A 399 -4.19 11.03 -8.02
C GLN A 399 -3.34 10.15 -8.94
N LEU A 400 -2.27 10.73 -9.47
CA LEU A 400 -1.35 10.09 -10.39
C LEU A 400 -0.11 9.56 -9.68
N ASP A 401 0.37 8.45 -10.20
CA ASP A 401 1.74 8.02 -10.00
C ASP A 401 2.45 8.00 -11.36
N VAL A 402 3.77 8.16 -11.39
CA VAL A 402 4.52 8.19 -12.65
C VAL A 402 5.44 6.99 -12.72
N VAL A 403 5.22 6.15 -13.72
CA VAL A 403 6.16 5.09 -14.08
C VAL A 403 7.32 5.70 -14.85
N LEU A 404 8.47 5.82 -14.22
CA LEU A 404 9.71 6.31 -14.79
C LEU A 404 10.51 5.14 -15.36
N VAL A 405 10.96 5.31 -16.61
CA VAL A 405 11.76 4.31 -17.33
C VAL A 405 13.16 4.85 -17.48
N CYS A 406 14.14 4.07 -17.02
CA CYS A 406 15.55 4.43 -17.00
C CYS A 406 16.41 3.43 -17.78
N ARG A 407 17.50 3.95 -18.34
CA ARG A 407 18.58 3.19 -18.98
C ARG A 407 19.93 3.62 -18.41
N LYS A 408 20.96 2.79 -18.57
CA LYS A 408 22.35 3.20 -18.30
C LYS A 408 22.74 4.35 -19.21
N GLN A 409 23.45 5.34 -18.66
CA GLN A 409 23.99 6.45 -19.44
C GLN A 409 24.99 5.97 -20.50
N SER A 410 25.82 4.99 -20.14
CA SER A 410 26.84 4.43 -21.04
C SER A 410 26.29 3.71 -22.27
N ALA A 411 25.01 3.34 -22.25
CA ALA A 411 24.33 2.61 -23.33
C ALA A 411 23.26 3.46 -24.04
N GLY A 412 23.17 4.75 -23.71
CA GLY A 412 22.15 5.64 -24.28
C GLY A 412 22.70 6.53 -25.38
N ASP A 413 22.00 6.59 -26.52
CA ASP A 413 22.37 7.46 -27.66
C ASP A 413 21.82 8.90 -27.55
N ARG A 414 21.09 9.22 -26.46
CA ARG A 414 20.46 10.52 -26.30
C ARG A 414 21.51 11.60 -26.00
N LYS A 415 21.56 12.61 -26.86
CA LYS A 415 22.46 13.77 -26.70
C LYS A 415 21.87 14.82 -25.75
N ARG A 416 22.76 15.60 -25.14
CA ARG A 416 22.40 16.77 -24.33
C ARG A 416 21.60 17.75 -25.18
N THR A 417 20.43 18.13 -24.69
CA THR A 417 19.53 19.10 -25.34
C THR A 417 19.61 20.44 -24.62
N ASP A 418 19.52 21.55 -25.36
CA ASP A 418 19.42 22.89 -24.79
C ASP A 418 18.22 23.02 -23.83
N ARG A 419 18.36 23.83 -22.77
CA ARG A 419 17.34 23.96 -21.73
C ARG A 419 16.00 24.47 -22.28
N LYS A 420 16.01 25.48 -23.16
CA LYS A 420 14.78 26.07 -23.70
C LYS A 420 14.07 25.07 -24.61
N ILE A 421 14.82 24.32 -25.42
CA ILE A 421 14.29 23.27 -26.29
C ILE A 421 13.69 22.13 -25.43
N ALA A 422 14.42 21.69 -24.41
CA ALA A 422 13.96 20.64 -23.50
C ALA A 422 12.68 21.05 -22.76
N PHE A 423 12.61 22.30 -22.27
CA PHE A 423 11.41 22.85 -21.63
C PHE A 423 10.21 22.85 -22.58
N LYS A 424 10.39 23.34 -23.82
CA LYS A 424 9.31 23.37 -24.82
C LYS A 424 8.78 21.95 -25.12
N ARG A 425 9.69 21.00 -25.38
CA ARG A 425 9.32 19.59 -25.61
C ARG A 425 8.62 18.99 -24.39
N ALA A 426 9.07 19.34 -23.18
CA ALA A 426 8.47 18.85 -21.96
C ALA A 426 7.02 19.32 -21.82
N VAL A 427 6.75 20.61 -22.06
CA VAL A 427 5.39 21.16 -22.05
C VAL A 427 4.52 20.50 -23.13
N GLU A 428 5.02 20.34 -24.36
CA GLU A 428 4.28 19.69 -25.46
C GLU A 428 3.89 18.25 -25.11
N ASN A 429 4.86 17.44 -24.66
CA ASN A 429 4.65 16.03 -24.32
C ASN A 429 3.78 15.87 -23.06
N ALA A 430 3.97 16.72 -22.04
CA ALA A 430 3.13 16.75 -20.85
C ALA A 430 1.68 17.14 -21.19
N THR A 431 1.48 18.11 -22.09
CA THR A 431 0.15 18.53 -22.56
C THR A 431 -0.56 17.38 -23.25
N ALA A 432 0.14 16.64 -24.12
CA ALA A 432 -0.44 15.49 -24.80
C ALA A 432 -0.85 14.39 -23.80
N LYS A 433 -0.02 14.11 -22.79
CA LYS A 433 -0.32 13.14 -21.72
C LYS A 433 -1.51 13.58 -20.87
N ALA A 434 -1.54 14.85 -20.44
CA ALA A 434 -2.63 15.41 -19.65
C ALA A 434 -3.96 15.38 -20.43
N ARG A 435 -3.96 15.76 -21.71
CA ARG A 435 -5.14 15.68 -22.59
C ARG A 435 -5.65 14.26 -22.74
N ARG A 436 -4.76 13.26 -22.86
CA ARG A 436 -5.15 11.84 -22.91
C ARG A 436 -5.85 11.40 -21.62
N LEU A 437 -5.33 11.81 -20.46
CA LEU A 437 -5.94 11.50 -19.16
C LEU A 437 -7.31 12.19 -19.00
N ASN A 438 -7.42 13.47 -19.36
CA ASN A 438 -8.69 14.20 -19.39
C ASN A 438 -9.69 13.54 -20.35
N GLY A 439 -9.25 13.11 -21.53
CA GLY A 439 -10.07 12.38 -22.51
C GLY A 439 -10.58 11.03 -22.02
N CYS A 440 -9.95 10.46 -20.98
CA CYS A 440 -10.44 9.29 -20.27
C CYS A 440 -11.38 9.62 -19.10
N GLY A 441 -11.75 10.90 -18.92
CA GLY A 441 -12.64 11.37 -17.86
C GLY A 441 -11.94 11.63 -16.51
N LEU A 442 -10.60 11.69 -16.47
CA LEU A 442 -9.87 12.02 -15.25
C LEU A 442 -9.73 13.53 -15.10
N ALA A 443 -10.27 14.11 -14.03
CA ALA A 443 -10.03 15.50 -13.66
C ALA A 443 -8.69 15.62 -12.92
N LEU A 444 -7.75 16.37 -13.49
CA LEU A 444 -6.40 16.53 -12.95
C LEU A 444 -6.31 17.71 -11.99
N SER A 445 -5.77 17.49 -10.78
CA SER A 445 -5.45 18.55 -9.83
C SER A 445 -4.27 19.41 -10.30
N VAL A 446 -3.98 20.52 -9.61
CA VAL A 446 -2.76 21.31 -9.88
C VAL A 446 -1.52 20.45 -9.68
N ASN A 447 -1.49 19.66 -8.61
CA ASN A 447 -0.36 18.78 -8.31
C ASN A 447 -0.23 17.63 -9.32
N ASP A 448 -1.32 17.09 -9.86
CA ASP A 448 -1.25 16.08 -10.92
C ASP A 448 -0.57 16.65 -12.18
N ARG A 449 -0.96 17.87 -12.60
CA ARG A 449 -0.34 18.54 -13.75
C ARG A 449 1.14 18.83 -13.51
N ARG A 450 1.49 19.25 -12.28
CA ARG A 450 2.88 19.47 -11.86
C ARG A 450 3.72 18.20 -11.97
N VAL A 451 3.23 17.08 -11.45
CA VAL A 451 3.89 15.77 -11.50
C VAL A 451 4.10 15.30 -12.95
N ILE A 452 3.11 15.46 -13.83
CA ILE A 452 3.26 15.15 -15.27
C ILE A 452 4.36 16.00 -15.89
N LEU A 453 4.38 17.31 -15.63
CA LEU A 453 5.35 18.21 -16.25
C LEU A 453 6.77 17.97 -15.73
N LEU A 454 6.95 17.86 -14.42
CA LEU A 454 8.27 17.64 -13.81
C LEU A 454 8.88 16.32 -14.30
N SER A 455 8.12 15.23 -14.31
CA SER A 455 8.60 13.96 -14.82
C SER A 455 9.00 14.03 -16.30
N GLN A 456 8.21 14.72 -17.14
CA GLN A 456 8.56 14.90 -18.55
C GLN A 456 9.77 15.82 -18.72
N PHE A 457 9.88 16.88 -17.91
CA PHE A 457 11.03 17.78 -17.96
C PHE A 457 12.32 17.05 -17.64
N LEU A 458 12.31 16.16 -16.64
CA LEU A 458 13.44 15.28 -16.36
C LEU A 458 13.77 14.38 -17.56
N VAL A 459 12.78 13.76 -18.20
CA VAL A 459 12.99 12.96 -19.42
C VAL A 459 13.73 13.76 -20.49
N GLU A 460 13.35 15.03 -20.74
CA GLU A 460 13.97 15.86 -21.78
C GLU A 460 15.36 16.41 -21.41
N THR A 461 15.68 16.46 -20.11
CA THR A 461 16.89 17.13 -19.62
C THR A 461 17.98 16.20 -19.10
N CYS A 462 17.67 14.96 -18.67
CA CYS A 462 18.65 14.05 -18.07
C CYS A 462 19.85 13.74 -18.98
N ALA A 463 19.61 13.60 -20.29
CA ALA A 463 20.61 13.14 -21.24
C ALA A 463 21.86 14.06 -21.28
N GLY A 464 23.04 13.45 -21.15
CA GLY A 464 24.34 14.15 -21.24
C GLY A 464 24.59 15.20 -20.16
N ARG A 465 23.89 15.12 -19.02
CA ARG A 465 24.15 15.97 -17.83
C ARG A 465 24.64 15.11 -16.66
N SER A 466 25.46 15.71 -15.80
CA SER A 466 25.70 15.19 -14.46
C SER A 466 24.54 15.51 -13.52
N ALA A 467 24.51 14.85 -12.37
CA ALA A 467 23.51 15.11 -11.32
C ALA A 467 23.46 16.59 -10.89
N GLN A 468 24.64 17.20 -10.65
CA GLN A 468 24.73 18.63 -10.29
C GLN A 468 24.16 19.53 -11.39
N GLN A 469 24.56 19.31 -12.65
CA GLN A 469 24.06 20.11 -13.78
C GLN A 469 22.55 20.00 -13.95
N LEU A 470 21.96 18.83 -13.69
CA LEU A 470 20.52 18.65 -13.77
C LEU A 470 19.80 19.32 -12.61
N SER A 471 20.34 19.23 -11.39
CA SER A 471 19.84 19.93 -10.21
C SER A 471 19.79 21.45 -10.43
N ASP A 472 20.86 22.02 -10.97
CA ASP A 472 20.93 23.46 -11.29
C ASP A 472 19.90 23.84 -12.36
N VAL A 473 19.75 23.01 -13.41
CA VAL A 473 18.77 23.26 -14.47
C VAL A 473 17.34 23.16 -13.96
N LEU A 474 17.04 22.17 -13.13
CA LEU A 474 15.72 22.00 -12.53
C LEU A 474 15.39 23.19 -11.64
N SER A 475 16.28 23.54 -10.71
CA SER A 475 16.13 24.66 -9.77
C SER A 475 15.89 26.00 -10.50
N ASN A 476 16.65 26.25 -11.58
CA ASN A 476 16.52 27.46 -12.39
C ASN A 476 15.27 27.49 -13.30
N SER A 477 14.51 26.40 -13.40
CA SER A 477 13.30 26.31 -14.22
C SER A 477 12.03 26.10 -13.41
N LEU A 478 12.10 26.04 -12.08
CA LEU A 478 10.96 25.69 -11.22
C LEU A 478 9.77 26.64 -11.38
N THR A 479 10.01 27.95 -11.32
CA THR A 479 8.94 28.94 -11.46
C THR A 479 8.24 28.83 -12.81
N ASP A 480 9.02 28.65 -13.89
CA ASP A 480 8.47 28.47 -15.24
C ASP A 480 7.70 27.15 -15.36
N LEU A 481 8.19 26.07 -14.75
CA LEU A 481 7.53 24.77 -14.72
C LEU A 481 6.20 24.86 -13.95
N ASP A 482 6.17 25.52 -12.80
CA ASP A 482 4.95 25.68 -12.01
C ASP A 482 3.89 26.49 -12.76
N LEU A 483 4.29 27.59 -13.41
CA LEU A 483 3.40 28.39 -14.27
C LEU A 483 2.90 27.59 -15.49
N ALA A 484 3.77 26.83 -16.14
CA ALA A 484 3.39 25.99 -17.28
C ALA A 484 2.46 24.84 -16.86
N ALA A 485 2.67 24.27 -15.66
CA ALA A 485 1.81 23.21 -15.12
C ALA A 485 0.38 23.70 -14.84
N MET A 486 0.21 24.95 -14.41
CA MET A 486 -1.11 25.56 -14.27
C MET A 486 -1.83 25.63 -15.63
N ARG A 487 -1.10 25.94 -16.70
CA ARG A 487 -1.61 26.14 -18.06
C ARG A 487 -1.74 24.89 -18.93
N LEU A 488 -1.28 23.73 -18.46
CA LEU A 488 -1.18 22.46 -19.21
C LEU A 488 -2.49 22.02 -19.90
N CYS A 489 -3.64 22.57 -19.51
CA CYS A 489 -4.96 22.25 -20.06
C CYS A 489 -5.82 23.48 -20.39
N GLU A 490 -5.30 24.71 -20.28
CA GLU A 490 -6.08 25.94 -20.47
C GLU A 490 -6.27 26.33 -21.96
N SER A 491 -5.51 25.71 -22.87
CA SER A 491 -5.64 26.00 -24.30
C SER A 491 -6.75 25.15 -24.96
N SER A 492 -7.99 25.66 -24.96
CA SER A 492 -9.08 25.21 -25.84
C SER A 492 -8.93 25.66 -27.29
N ALA A 493 -7.69 25.71 -27.81
CA ALA A 493 -7.48 25.85 -29.25
C ALA A 493 -7.43 24.44 -29.85
N VAL A 494 -8.55 24.02 -30.42
CA VAL A 494 -8.66 22.85 -31.30
C VAL A 494 -7.70 23.06 -32.48
N ARG A 495 -6.45 22.59 -32.34
CA ARG A 495 -5.71 22.09 -33.49
C ARG A 495 -6.09 20.64 -33.61
N THR A 496 -6.75 20.32 -34.72
CA THR A 496 -7.02 18.97 -35.21
C THR A 496 -5.78 18.12 -34.94
N VAL A 497 -5.87 17.26 -33.94
CA VAL A 497 -4.84 16.26 -33.68
C VAL A 497 -4.94 15.34 -34.89
N ILE A 498 -3.95 15.42 -35.79
CA ILE A 498 -3.72 14.35 -36.77
C ILE A 498 -3.71 13.07 -35.94
N PRO A 499 -4.57 12.07 -36.23
CA PRO A 499 -4.59 10.84 -35.46
C PRO A 499 -3.16 10.31 -35.47
N VAL A 500 -2.51 10.37 -34.31
CA VAL A 500 -1.22 9.71 -34.12
C VAL A 500 -1.54 8.26 -34.39
N GLU A 501 -1.08 7.80 -35.54
CA GLU A 501 -1.08 6.42 -35.95
C GLU A 501 -0.71 5.60 -34.70
N GLN A 502 -1.56 4.65 -34.29
CA GLN A 502 -1.40 3.82 -33.09
C GLN A 502 -0.08 3.00 -33.08
N THR A 503 0.76 3.20 -34.09
CA THR A 503 2.06 2.61 -34.39
C THR A 503 3.26 3.27 -33.72
N GLN A 504 3.12 4.34 -32.92
CA GLN A 504 4.21 4.70 -32.00
C GLN A 504 4.30 3.61 -30.91
N ARG A 505 5.06 2.55 -31.22
CA ARG A 505 5.38 1.41 -30.37
C ARG A 505 5.98 1.91 -29.05
N GLN A 506 5.12 2.08 -28.05
CA GLN A 506 5.54 2.35 -26.69
C GLN A 506 6.07 1.03 -26.12
N LEU A 507 7.41 0.89 -26.10
CA LEU A 507 8.17 -0.25 -25.57
C LEU A 507 8.03 -1.55 -26.39
N ALA A 508 8.91 -1.75 -27.37
CA ALA A 508 9.18 -3.06 -27.95
C ALA A 508 10.01 -3.90 -26.95
N LEU A 509 9.35 -4.45 -25.93
CA LEU A 509 9.97 -5.35 -24.93
C LEU A 509 9.77 -6.84 -25.28
N LEU A 510 8.92 -7.17 -26.26
CA LEU A 510 8.44 -8.55 -26.48
C LEU A 510 8.49 -9.05 -27.93
N ASP A 511 9.12 -8.33 -28.85
CA ASP A 511 9.31 -8.84 -30.22
C ASP A 511 10.45 -9.88 -30.23
N ARG A 512 10.14 -11.12 -29.82
CA ARG A 512 10.87 -12.28 -30.35
C ARG A 512 10.43 -12.44 -31.79
N GLU A 513 11.36 -12.25 -32.72
CA GLU A 513 11.17 -12.65 -34.12
C GLU A 513 10.66 -14.09 -34.14
N LYS A 514 9.43 -14.28 -34.66
CA LYS A 514 8.89 -15.61 -34.90
C LYS A 514 9.71 -16.26 -36.01
N THR A 515 10.80 -16.92 -35.65
CA THR A 515 11.38 -17.95 -36.50
C THR A 515 10.34 -19.05 -36.61
N LYS A 516 9.79 -19.26 -37.83
CA LYS A 516 8.85 -20.33 -38.14
C LYS A 516 9.51 -21.68 -37.83
N ALA A 517 9.20 -22.28 -36.69
CA ALA A 517 9.32 -23.71 -36.48
C ALA A 517 7.91 -24.30 -36.55
N GLN A 518 7.69 -25.17 -37.53
CA GLN A 518 6.47 -25.98 -37.65
C GLN A 518 6.34 -26.85 -36.39
N SER A 519 5.20 -26.80 -35.71
CA SER A 519 4.85 -27.78 -34.67
C SER A 519 3.45 -28.31 -34.92
N GLU A 520 3.38 -29.63 -34.99
CA GLU A 520 2.21 -30.47 -35.22
C GLU A 520 1.09 -30.24 -34.19
N ASP A 521 -0.14 -30.39 -34.66
CA ASP A 521 -1.38 -30.27 -33.89
C ASP A 521 -1.45 -31.32 -32.76
N VAL A 522 -1.38 -30.86 -31.51
CA VAL A 522 -1.83 -31.63 -30.35
C VAL A 522 -2.95 -30.85 -29.64
N LYS A 523 -4.18 -31.33 -29.81
CA LYS A 523 -5.38 -30.79 -29.13
C LYS A 523 -5.30 -31.03 -27.62
N PRO A 524 -5.43 -30.01 -26.76
CA PRO A 524 -5.56 -30.23 -25.32
C PRO A 524 -7.03 -30.53 -24.95
N ASN A 525 -7.22 -31.70 -24.35
CA ASN A 525 -8.48 -32.18 -23.81
C ASN A 525 -8.78 -31.45 -22.47
N SER A 526 -9.54 -30.35 -22.50
CA SER A 526 -9.97 -29.63 -21.30
C SER A 526 -11.42 -29.98 -20.96
N ARG A 527 -11.61 -30.84 -19.95
CA ARG A 527 -12.91 -30.99 -19.26
C ARG A 527 -13.20 -29.70 -18.50
N ALA A 528 -14.18 -28.93 -18.97
CA ALA A 528 -14.72 -27.78 -18.27
C ALA A 528 -15.43 -28.24 -16.98
N VAL A 529 -14.93 -27.81 -15.82
CA VAL A 529 -15.65 -27.92 -14.54
C VAL A 529 -16.40 -26.61 -14.34
N THR A 530 -17.73 -26.64 -14.49
CA THR A 530 -18.63 -25.51 -14.26
C THR A 530 -19.08 -25.48 -12.80
N TYR A 531 -18.70 -24.44 -12.05
CA TYR A 531 -19.31 -24.12 -10.76
C TYR A 531 -20.44 -23.09 -10.95
N ARG A 532 -21.68 -23.48 -10.61
CA ARG A 532 -22.85 -22.58 -10.58
C ARG A 532 -22.81 -21.68 -9.36
N TRP A 533 -22.68 -20.38 -9.58
CA TRP A 533 -22.85 -19.34 -8.55
C TRP A 533 -24.31 -18.85 -8.58
N THR A 534 -25.09 -19.15 -7.54
CA THR A 534 -26.49 -18.67 -7.42
C THR A 534 -26.53 -17.30 -6.75
N GLY A 535 -26.44 -16.23 -7.55
CA GLY A 535 -26.74 -14.87 -7.09
C GLY A 535 -28.25 -14.60 -7.14
N ARG A 536 -28.90 -14.45 -5.97
CA ARG A 536 -30.28 -13.94 -5.88
C ARG A 536 -30.32 -12.44 -6.19
N ARG A 537 -30.92 -12.07 -7.32
CA ARG A 537 -31.42 -10.71 -7.59
C ARG A 537 -32.66 -10.47 -6.72
N ARG A 538 -32.66 -9.43 -5.88
CA ARG A 538 -33.87 -8.88 -5.26
C ARG A 538 -34.36 -7.71 -6.12
N THR A 539 -35.48 -7.91 -6.80
CA THR A 539 -36.30 -6.85 -7.40
C THR A 539 -37.20 -6.26 -6.31
N ALA A 540 -37.06 -4.96 -6.03
CA ALA A 540 -38.02 -4.22 -5.22
C ALA A 540 -39.23 -3.89 -6.08
N ALA A 541 -40.39 -4.44 -5.74
CA ALA A 541 -41.68 -4.01 -6.27
C ALA A 541 -42.32 -3.06 -5.25
N SER A 542 -42.68 -1.88 -5.72
CA SER A 542 -43.53 -0.94 -5.02
C SER A 542 -44.94 -1.52 -4.86
N ARG A 543 -45.59 -1.26 -3.72
CA ARG A 543 -47.06 -1.16 -3.66
C ARG A 543 -47.46 -0.23 -2.52
N LYS A 544 -48.28 0.75 -2.92
CA LYS A 544 -49.07 1.65 -2.09
C LYS A 544 -50.16 0.84 -1.36
N SER A 545 -50.33 1.10 -0.07
CA SER A 545 -51.59 1.39 0.62
C SER A 545 -51.26 1.58 2.09
#